data_AF-A0A2J7QWV6-F1
#
_entry.id   AF-A0A2J7QWV6-F1
#
_cell.length_a   1.000
_cell.length_b   1.000
_cell.length_c   1.000
_cell.angle_alpha   90.00
_cell.angle_beta   90.00
_cell.angle_gamma   90.00
#
_symmetry.space_group_name_H-M   'P 1'
#
loop_
_entity.id
_entity.type
_entity.pdbx_description
1 polymer ?
#
loop_
_entity_poly.entity_id
_entity_poly.type
_entity_poly.pdbx_seq_one_letter_code
_entity_poly.pdbx_strand_id
1 'polypeptide(L)'
;MNLDSLSFALSQISYLVANLTKKNYKQSTQELSHLVTSYGLEADRHLLRCLFSHIDFSAEGSKTSSSKDFHQIQLLAQECVALLTKPTLISNLCYALDNPLHHQKALKPSAQLFSLLSKVLKLTPVQEVVFGLALLHSSNPDTQNFASQFVKLKLPDLIRSYIDTESSSSQQEGGLHEAAPEVLHLILTNLLYGPKDQFGIVTETRETFLKSLRRDFPRELVPVVLAPLLYPNKPDLPMDKVNQDNSTMTNTMLDGSLADLIMEIGYGFCSSLEECRNSLVNLGACEMSPPAVARVLGMMVRTHTGLEEQVALQNIQTPASFWSSAGDSGSKDKGTTDANHPTSWNVEIFVQTVKELVPNLPWKDIILELDHTEFVVKDRQGLTLLFTGLRLGLQSHGFHSEMFPVDLLYRHWKNADGQ
;
A
#
# COMPACT_ATOMS: atom_id res chain seq x y z
N MET A 1 -24.49 -32.86 12.47
CA MET A 1 -24.56 -31.43 12.09
C MET A 1 -23.15 -30.96 11.80
N ASN A 2 -22.81 -30.73 10.53
CA ASN A 2 -21.54 -30.11 10.17
C ASN A 2 -21.68 -28.61 10.43
N LEU A 3 -21.33 -28.16 11.63
CA LEU A 3 -21.15 -26.73 11.89
C LEU A 3 -19.97 -26.26 11.04
N ASP A 4 -20.17 -25.21 10.26
CA ASP A 4 -19.08 -24.47 9.62
C ASP A 4 -18.04 -24.11 10.69
N SER A 5 -16.76 -24.30 10.39
CA SER A 5 -15.64 -24.07 11.32
C SER A 5 -15.69 -22.70 11.99
N LEU A 6 -16.14 -21.67 11.26
CA LEU A 6 -16.33 -20.32 11.77
C LEU A 6 -17.50 -20.25 12.77
N SER A 7 -18.65 -20.86 12.45
CA SER A 7 -19.81 -20.87 13.34
C SER A 7 -19.51 -21.51 14.70
N PHE A 8 -18.67 -22.56 14.70
CA PHE A 8 -18.17 -23.17 15.93
C PHE A 8 -17.28 -22.20 16.71
N ALA A 9 -16.34 -21.52 16.04
CA ALA A 9 -15.48 -20.52 16.67
C ALA A 9 -16.26 -19.36 17.31
N LEU A 10 -17.27 -18.82 16.62
CA LEU A 10 -18.12 -17.75 17.17
C LEU A 10 -18.94 -18.22 18.39
N SER A 11 -19.40 -19.48 18.36
CA SER A 11 -20.07 -20.10 19.49
C SER A 11 -19.13 -20.27 20.69
N GLN A 12 -17.88 -20.68 20.43
CA GLN A 12 -16.84 -20.81 21.44
C GLN A 12 -16.48 -19.45 22.06
N ILE A 13 -16.31 -18.39 21.26
CA ILE A 13 -16.12 -17.03 21.75
C ILE A 13 -17.25 -16.62 22.70
N SER A 14 -18.50 -16.86 22.29
CA SER A 14 -19.68 -16.54 23.10
C SER A 14 -19.66 -17.28 24.44
N TYR A 15 -19.30 -18.57 24.42
CA TYR A 15 -19.20 -19.40 25.61
C TYR A 15 -18.09 -18.92 26.56
N LEU A 16 -16.91 -18.62 26.02
CA LEU A 16 -15.77 -18.16 26.82
C LEU A 16 -16.09 -16.84 27.51
N VAL A 17 -16.66 -15.86 26.78
CA VAL A 17 -17.05 -14.55 27.35
C VAL A 17 -18.10 -14.69 28.44
N ALA A 18 -19.13 -15.52 28.22
CA ALA A 18 -20.21 -15.73 29.19
C ALA A 18 -19.73 -16.38 30.50
N ASN A 19 -18.67 -17.19 30.43
CA ASN A 19 -18.16 -17.96 31.57
C ASN A 19 -16.82 -17.43 32.10
N LEU A 20 -16.47 -16.16 31.85
CA LEU A 20 -15.27 -15.54 32.40
C LEU A 20 -15.32 -15.45 33.93
N THR A 21 -14.29 -15.98 34.57
CA THR A 21 -14.09 -15.97 36.02
C THR A 21 -12.63 -15.71 36.34
N LYS A 22 -12.32 -15.40 37.60
CA LYS A 22 -10.93 -15.22 38.05
C LYS A 22 -10.04 -16.44 37.76
N LYS A 23 -10.61 -17.64 37.81
CA LYS A 23 -9.86 -18.91 37.68
C LYS A 23 -9.46 -19.20 36.23
N ASN A 24 -10.35 -18.94 35.29
CA ASN A 24 -10.12 -19.23 33.86
C ASN A 24 -9.68 -17.99 33.07
N TYR A 25 -9.69 -16.79 33.65
CA TYR A 25 -9.42 -15.53 32.95
C TYR A 25 -8.23 -15.61 31.99
N LYS A 26 -7.05 -15.99 32.48
CA LYS A 26 -5.82 -16.06 31.67
C LYS A 26 -5.91 -17.08 30.53
N GLN A 27 -6.52 -18.24 30.78
CA GLN A 27 -6.67 -19.27 29.76
C GLN A 27 -7.71 -18.85 28.71
N SER A 28 -8.85 -18.34 29.16
CA SER A 28 -9.93 -17.87 28.30
C SER A 28 -9.49 -16.68 27.44
N THR A 29 -8.72 -15.73 27.96
CA THR A 29 -8.21 -14.60 27.14
C THR A 29 -7.18 -15.05 26.10
N GLN A 30 -6.32 -16.02 26.43
CA GLN A 30 -5.38 -16.61 25.46
C GLN A 30 -6.12 -17.36 24.35
N GLU A 31 -7.14 -18.15 24.71
CA GLU A 31 -7.96 -18.87 23.73
C GLU A 31 -8.77 -17.92 22.85
N LEU A 32 -9.37 -16.88 23.43
CA LEU A 32 -10.07 -15.83 22.68
C LEU A 32 -9.13 -15.14 21.69
N SER A 33 -7.92 -14.77 22.12
CA SER A 33 -6.91 -14.18 21.23
C SER A 33 -6.55 -15.12 20.08
N HIS A 34 -6.34 -16.41 20.36
CA HIS A 34 -6.06 -17.41 19.32
C HIS A 34 -7.21 -17.56 18.32
N LEU A 35 -8.47 -17.58 18.79
CA LEU A 35 -9.65 -17.65 17.92
C LEU A 35 -9.75 -16.39 17.04
N VAL A 36 -9.50 -15.22 17.58
CA VAL A 36 -9.49 -13.96 16.80
C VAL A 36 -8.39 -13.98 15.75
N THR A 37 -7.17 -14.42 16.09
CA THR A 37 -6.07 -14.54 15.12
C THR A 37 -6.36 -15.57 14.03
N SER A 38 -7.04 -16.67 14.36
CA SER A 38 -7.32 -17.76 13.41
C SER A 38 -8.46 -17.45 12.44
N TYR A 39 -9.49 -16.73 12.90
CA TYR A 39 -10.71 -16.48 12.13
C TYR A 39 -10.87 -15.01 11.70
N GLY A 40 -9.93 -14.14 12.07
CA GLY A 40 -9.80 -12.78 11.56
C GLY A 40 -10.89 -11.82 12.03
N LEU A 41 -11.27 -10.91 11.13
CA LEU A 41 -12.10 -9.73 11.44
C LEU A 41 -13.49 -10.08 11.98
N GLU A 42 -14.09 -11.17 11.51
CA GLU A 42 -15.42 -11.59 11.96
C GLU A 42 -15.41 -12.01 13.44
N ALA A 43 -14.38 -12.76 13.85
CA ALA A 43 -14.19 -13.18 15.23
C ALA A 43 -13.85 -12.00 16.14
N ASP A 44 -13.00 -11.06 15.70
CA ASP A 44 -12.68 -9.81 16.42
C ASP A 44 -13.95 -8.98 16.69
N ARG A 45 -14.76 -8.78 15.63
CA ARG A 45 -16.05 -8.07 15.73
C ARG A 45 -17.03 -8.76 16.66
N HIS A 46 -17.14 -10.09 16.56
CA HIS A 46 -18.06 -10.88 17.39
C HIS A 46 -17.64 -10.91 18.86
N LEU A 47 -16.33 -11.00 19.16
CA LEU A 47 -15.80 -10.90 20.52
C LEU A 47 -16.22 -9.57 21.17
N LEU A 48 -16.00 -8.46 20.47
CA LEU A 48 -16.35 -7.13 20.99
C LEU A 48 -17.86 -7.02 21.25
N ARG A 49 -18.69 -7.50 20.30
CA ARG A 49 -20.15 -7.57 20.45
C ARG A 49 -20.57 -8.41 21.66
N CYS A 50 -19.97 -9.58 21.86
CA CYS A 50 -20.24 -10.44 23.01
C CYS A 50 -19.91 -9.71 24.31
N LEU A 51 -18.75 -9.07 24.41
CA LEU A 51 -18.33 -8.35 25.61
C LEU A 51 -19.29 -7.21 25.97
N PHE A 52 -19.64 -6.34 25.01
CA PHE A 52 -20.62 -5.28 25.23
C PHE A 52 -22.00 -5.82 25.63
N SER A 53 -22.39 -7.00 25.14
CA SER A 53 -23.70 -7.57 25.45
C SER A 53 -23.79 -8.20 26.84
N HIS A 54 -22.69 -8.72 27.38
CA HIS A 54 -22.67 -9.40 28.68
C HIS A 54 -22.47 -8.45 29.87
N ILE A 55 -22.21 -7.16 29.63
CA ILE A 55 -21.99 -6.17 30.68
C ILE A 55 -23.26 -5.37 30.94
N ASP A 56 -23.65 -5.23 32.20
CA ASP A 56 -24.77 -4.38 32.58
C ASP A 56 -24.39 -2.89 32.63
N PHE A 57 -24.98 -2.11 31.73
CA PHE A 57 -24.82 -0.64 31.67
C PHE A 57 -25.96 0.12 32.36
N SER A 58 -26.91 -0.56 33.02
CA SER A 58 -28.07 0.06 33.67
C SER A 58 -27.76 0.65 35.06
N ALA A 59 -26.57 0.44 35.60
CA ALA A 59 -26.25 0.74 37.00
C ALA A 59 -25.95 2.23 37.26
N GLU A 60 -27.00 3.04 37.29
CA GLU A 60 -26.99 4.34 37.95
C GLU A 60 -26.97 4.11 39.49
N GLY A 61 -25.78 3.84 40.06
CA GLY A 61 -25.58 3.97 41.52
C GLY A 61 -24.98 2.81 42.32
N SER A 62 -24.56 1.68 41.74
CA SER A 62 -23.81 0.68 42.52
C SER A 62 -22.34 1.08 42.60
N LYS A 63 -21.90 1.46 43.80
CA LYS A 63 -20.47 1.52 44.14
C LYS A 63 -19.91 0.12 43.90
N THR A 64 -18.93 0.01 43.01
CA THR A 64 -18.37 -1.23 42.45
C THR A 64 -19.25 -1.85 41.36
N SER A 65 -18.65 -2.00 40.18
CA SER A 65 -19.02 -3.00 39.16
C SER A 65 -19.68 -4.20 39.82
N SER A 66 -20.84 -4.63 39.32
CA SER A 66 -21.43 -5.90 39.75
C SER A 66 -20.30 -6.94 39.83
N SER A 67 -20.14 -7.64 40.96
CA SER A 67 -19.06 -8.63 41.12
C SER A 67 -19.13 -9.73 40.06
N LYS A 68 -20.29 -9.85 39.39
CA LYS A 68 -20.61 -10.82 38.37
C LYS A 68 -19.93 -10.53 37.04
N ASP A 69 -19.88 -9.26 36.62
CA ASP A 69 -19.41 -8.90 35.26
C ASP A 69 -18.02 -8.26 35.29
N PHE A 70 -17.35 -8.26 36.45
CA PHE A 70 -16.05 -7.60 36.65
C PHE A 70 -14.99 -8.05 35.63
N HIS A 71 -14.90 -9.35 35.33
CA HIS A 71 -13.90 -9.88 34.40
C HIS A 71 -14.22 -9.57 32.94
N GLN A 72 -15.50 -9.50 32.60
CA GLN A 72 -15.98 -9.06 31.29
C GLN A 72 -15.66 -7.58 31.10
N ILE A 73 -15.91 -6.74 32.10
CA ILE A 73 -15.54 -5.31 32.09
C ILE A 73 -14.02 -5.15 31.95
N GLN A 74 -13.25 -5.93 32.70
CA GLN A 74 -11.78 -5.90 32.63
C GLN A 74 -11.28 -6.26 31.23
N LEU A 75 -11.80 -7.33 30.63
CA LEU A 75 -11.44 -7.74 29.27
C LEU A 75 -11.91 -6.73 28.23
N LEU A 76 -13.14 -6.20 28.35
CA LEU A 76 -13.63 -5.17 27.44
C LEU A 76 -12.77 -3.91 27.50
N ALA A 77 -12.37 -3.45 28.68
CA ALA A 77 -11.47 -2.30 28.81
C ALA A 77 -10.12 -2.55 28.11
N GLN A 78 -9.56 -3.75 28.24
CA GLN A 78 -8.33 -4.15 27.54
C GLN A 78 -8.51 -4.16 26.02
N GLU A 79 -9.59 -4.77 25.51
CA GLU A 79 -9.89 -4.80 24.08
C GLU A 79 -10.14 -3.39 23.53
N CYS A 80 -10.82 -2.52 24.28
CA CYS A 80 -11.05 -1.12 23.91
C CYS A 80 -9.73 -0.33 23.78
N VAL A 81 -8.76 -0.56 24.67
CA VAL A 81 -7.42 0.04 24.57
C VAL A 81 -6.71 -0.45 23.29
N ALA A 82 -6.71 -1.76 23.04
CA ALA A 82 -6.08 -2.34 21.86
C ALA A 82 -6.75 -1.87 20.56
N LEU A 83 -8.07 -1.68 20.58
CA LEU A 83 -8.86 -1.27 19.43
C LEU A 83 -8.50 0.14 18.92
N LEU A 84 -7.99 1.04 19.78
CA LEU A 84 -7.67 2.44 19.40
C LEU A 84 -6.67 2.56 18.25
N THR A 85 -5.79 1.57 18.09
CA THR A 85 -4.74 1.55 17.04
C THR A 85 -5.11 0.65 15.86
N LYS A 86 -6.25 -0.05 15.92
CA LYS A 86 -6.71 -0.93 14.84
C LYS A 86 -7.53 -0.13 13.81
N PRO A 87 -7.38 -0.41 12.50
CA PRO A 87 -8.21 0.21 11.47
C PRO A 87 -9.70 -0.18 11.58
N THR A 88 -10.01 -1.25 12.32
CA THR A 88 -11.37 -1.76 12.56
C THR A 88 -12.12 -1.04 13.67
N LEU A 89 -11.51 -0.04 14.32
CA LEU A 89 -12.08 0.70 15.45
C LEU A 89 -13.53 1.13 15.20
N ILE A 90 -13.75 1.89 14.12
CA ILE A 90 -15.06 2.48 13.81
C ILE A 90 -16.07 1.37 13.52
N SER A 91 -15.73 0.42 12.64
CA SER A 91 -16.65 -0.64 12.24
C SER A 91 -17.02 -1.56 13.40
N ASN A 92 -16.06 -1.96 14.23
CA ASN A 92 -16.29 -2.90 15.32
C ASN A 92 -17.06 -2.24 16.47
N LEU A 93 -16.69 -1.00 16.85
CA LEU A 93 -17.36 -0.30 17.94
C LEU A 93 -18.82 0.04 17.58
N CYS A 94 -19.06 0.59 16.38
CA CYS A 94 -20.41 0.87 15.90
C CYS A 94 -21.24 -0.41 15.84
N TYR A 95 -20.71 -1.49 15.24
CA TYR A 95 -21.45 -2.74 15.12
C TYR A 95 -21.81 -3.34 16.49
N ALA A 96 -20.89 -3.34 17.44
CA ALA A 96 -21.12 -3.89 18.78
C ALA A 96 -22.21 -3.15 19.55
N LEU A 97 -22.30 -1.83 19.41
CA LEU A 97 -23.28 -0.99 20.10
C LEU A 97 -24.64 -0.92 19.37
N ASP A 98 -24.63 -0.97 18.03
CA ASP A 98 -25.86 -0.94 17.23
C ASP A 98 -26.57 -2.29 17.20
N ASN A 99 -25.83 -3.40 17.35
CA ASN A 99 -26.35 -4.77 17.24
C ASN A 99 -26.08 -5.58 18.52
N PRO A 100 -26.54 -5.16 19.70
CA PRO A 100 -26.36 -5.94 20.93
C PRO A 100 -27.03 -7.33 20.81
N LEU A 101 -26.53 -8.33 21.55
CA LEU A 101 -27.18 -9.64 21.64
C LEU A 101 -28.52 -9.53 22.38
N HIS A 102 -29.46 -10.44 22.10
CA HIS A 102 -30.86 -10.34 22.57
C HIS A 102 -31.06 -10.22 24.09
N HIS A 103 -30.11 -10.67 24.90
CA HIS A 103 -30.18 -10.54 26.36
C HIS A 103 -29.83 -9.14 26.87
N GLN A 104 -29.14 -8.33 26.05
CA GLN A 104 -28.70 -6.99 26.42
C GLN A 104 -29.81 -5.98 26.15
N LYS A 105 -30.29 -5.32 27.21
CA LYS A 105 -31.40 -4.35 27.14
C LYS A 105 -31.01 -2.93 27.54
N ALA A 106 -29.83 -2.76 28.15
CA ALA A 106 -29.36 -1.48 28.69
C ALA A 106 -28.66 -0.61 27.63
N LEU A 107 -27.99 -1.22 26.65
CA LEU A 107 -27.33 -0.51 25.55
C LEU A 107 -28.36 -0.01 24.54
N LYS A 108 -28.94 1.16 24.83
CA LYS A 108 -29.84 1.88 23.93
C LYS A 108 -29.35 3.30 23.69
N PRO A 109 -29.64 3.91 22.53
CA PRO A 109 -29.36 5.30 22.28
C PRO A 109 -29.99 6.16 23.38
N SER A 110 -29.17 6.90 24.11
CA SER A 110 -29.61 7.80 25.17
C SER A 110 -28.52 8.83 25.45
N ALA A 111 -28.92 9.97 26.02
CA ALA A 111 -27.99 11.02 26.42
C ALA A 111 -26.96 10.55 27.47
N GLN A 112 -27.29 9.51 28.25
CA GLN A 112 -26.41 8.95 29.27
C GLN A 112 -25.51 7.81 28.78
N LEU A 113 -25.70 7.31 27.55
CA LEU A 113 -24.93 6.16 27.03
C LEU A 113 -23.42 6.39 27.17
N PHE A 114 -22.93 7.54 26.72
CA PHE A 114 -21.50 7.85 26.71
C PHE A 114 -20.93 8.04 28.13
N SER A 115 -21.68 8.67 29.05
CA SER A 115 -21.25 8.82 30.43
C SER A 115 -21.23 7.48 31.17
N LEU A 116 -22.17 6.58 30.86
CA LEU A 116 -22.19 5.20 31.35
C LEU A 116 -21.00 4.39 30.83
N LEU A 117 -20.74 4.43 29.53
CA LEU A 117 -19.56 3.77 28.91
C LEU A 117 -18.27 4.26 29.57
N SER A 118 -18.12 5.58 29.71
CA SER A 118 -16.94 6.21 30.31
C SER A 118 -16.73 5.77 31.75
N LYS A 119 -17.81 5.69 32.54
CA LYS A 119 -17.75 5.28 33.94
C LYS A 119 -17.49 3.78 34.12
N VAL A 120 -18.16 2.93 33.35
CA VAL A 120 -18.05 1.46 33.46
C VAL A 120 -16.67 0.99 33.00
N LEU A 121 -16.20 1.50 31.86
CA LEU A 121 -14.91 1.12 31.29
C LEU A 121 -13.73 1.94 31.84
N LYS A 122 -14.01 2.99 32.63
CA LYS A 122 -13.02 3.94 33.13
C LYS A 122 -12.20 4.54 31.99
N LEU A 123 -12.89 5.04 30.97
CA LEU A 123 -12.24 5.58 29.78
C LEU A 123 -11.38 6.79 30.13
N THR A 124 -10.20 6.88 29.53
CA THR A 124 -9.38 8.10 29.58
C THR A 124 -10.03 9.22 28.75
N PRO A 125 -9.68 10.51 28.98
CA PRO A 125 -10.20 11.61 28.17
C PRO A 125 -9.98 11.41 26.66
N VAL A 126 -8.85 10.82 26.27
CA VAL A 126 -8.56 10.47 24.88
C VAL A 126 -9.53 9.40 24.37
N GLN A 127 -9.76 8.34 25.15
CA GLN A 127 -10.71 7.28 24.78
C GLN A 127 -12.14 7.77 24.67
N GLU A 128 -12.59 8.64 25.58
CA GLU A 128 -13.92 9.26 25.52
C GLU A 128 -14.13 9.98 24.17
N VAL A 129 -13.17 10.81 23.77
CA VAL A 129 -13.22 11.53 22.49
C VAL A 129 -13.19 10.57 21.31
N VAL A 130 -12.29 9.59 21.31
CA VAL A 130 -12.18 8.61 20.21
C VAL A 130 -13.46 7.79 20.04
N PHE A 131 -14.08 7.36 21.14
CA PHE A 131 -15.35 6.62 21.11
C PHE A 131 -16.48 7.49 20.58
N GLY A 132 -16.54 8.75 21.04
CA GLY A 132 -17.48 9.73 20.51
C GLY A 132 -17.32 9.93 19.00
N LEU A 133 -16.09 10.12 18.52
CA LEU A 133 -15.80 10.30 17.09
C LEU A 133 -16.15 9.05 16.27
N ALA A 134 -15.80 7.86 16.75
CA ALA A 134 -16.16 6.62 16.07
C ALA A 134 -17.68 6.44 15.94
N LEU A 135 -18.44 6.77 17.00
CA LEU A 135 -19.89 6.60 17.02
C LEU A 135 -20.67 7.65 16.21
N LEU A 136 -20.00 8.67 15.67
CA LEU A 136 -20.57 9.50 14.60
C LEU A 136 -20.92 8.70 13.34
N HIS A 137 -20.31 7.51 13.17
CA HIS A 137 -20.56 6.59 12.06
C HIS A 137 -21.51 5.43 12.44
N SER A 138 -22.22 5.51 13.57
CA SER A 138 -23.24 4.52 13.96
C SER A 138 -24.34 4.44 12.90
N SER A 139 -24.96 3.28 12.73
CA SER A 139 -26.15 3.12 11.89
C SER A 139 -27.42 3.72 12.52
N ASN A 140 -27.38 4.05 13.81
CA ASN A 140 -28.49 4.64 14.54
C ASN A 140 -28.36 6.19 14.61
N PRO A 141 -29.31 6.95 14.04
CA PRO A 141 -29.23 8.41 13.99
C PRO A 141 -29.29 9.07 15.38
N ASP A 142 -29.98 8.47 16.35
CA ASP A 142 -30.02 9.00 17.73
C ASP A 142 -28.65 8.86 18.39
N THR A 143 -27.98 7.72 18.19
CA THR A 143 -26.60 7.51 18.66
C THR A 143 -25.66 8.53 18.04
N GLN A 144 -25.75 8.79 16.74
CA GLN A 144 -24.95 9.82 16.06
C GLN A 144 -25.18 11.22 16.68
N ASN A 145 -26.44 11.58 16.95
CA ASN A 145 -26.79 12.86 17.56
C ASN A 145 -26.19 13.00 18.97
N PHE A 146 -26.32 11.97 19.80
CA PHE A 146 -25.71 11.96 21.14
C PHE A 146 -24.18 11.95 21.09
N ALA A 147 -23.57 11.24 20.14
CA ALA A 147 -22.13 11.23 19.90
C ALA A 147 -21.62 12.64 19.54
N SER A 148 -22.31 13.34 18.64
CA SER A 148 -21.99 14.71 18.24
C SER A 148 -22.02 15.67 19.44
N GLN A 149 -23.05 15.58 20.28
CA GLN A 149 -23.14 16.37 21.52
C GLN A 149 -22.02 16.03 22.51
N PHE A 150 -21.70 14.74 22.66
CA PHE A 150 -20.66 14.28 23.57
C PHE A 150 -19.26 14.74 23.13
N VAL A 151 -18.92 14.61 21.84
CA VAL A 151 -17.65 15.09 21.28
C VAL A 151 -17.55 16.61 21.40
N LYS A 152 -18.63 17.35 21.13
CA LYS A 152 -18.68 18.81 21.28
C LYS A 152 -18.37 19.28 22.71
N LEU A 153 -18.68 18.46 23.72
CA LEU A 153 -18.33 18.73 25.11
C LEU A 153 -16.87 18.35 25.42
N LYS A 154 -16.44 17.14 25.03
CA LYS A 154 -15.17 16.55 25.48
C LYS A 154 -13.95 16.95 24.67
N LEU A 155 -14.09 17.11 23.35
CA LEU A 155 -12.96 17.40 22.47
C LEU A 155 -12.32 18.77 22.74
N PRO A 156 -13.07 19.87 22.96
CA PRO A 156 -12.47 21.15 23.31
C PRO A 156 -11.66 21.10 24.60
N ASP A 157 -12.15 20.39 25.62
CA ASP A 157 -11.46 20.25 26.91
C ASP A 157 -10.17 19.44 26.78
N LEU A 158 -10.20 18.38 25.98
CA LEU A 158 -9.01 17.57 25.68
C LEU A 158 -7.93 18.40 24.96
N ILE A 159 -8.33 19.21 23.97
CA ILE A 159 -7.41 20.10 23.23
C ILE A 159 -6.85 21.17 24.16
N ARG A 160 -7.67 21.80 25.01
CA ARG A 160 -7.21 22.80 25.98
C ARG A 160 -6.22 22.20 26.96
N SER A 161 -6.50 21.01 27.51
CA SER A 161 -5.57 20.31 28.41
C SER A 161 -4.19 20.07 27.76
N TYR A 162 -4.17 19.72 26.48
CA TYR A 162 -2.92 19.55 25.72
C TYR A 162 -2.18 20.86 25.46
N ILE A 163 -2.89 21.97 25.21
CA ILE A 163 -2.27 23.29 25.06
C ILE A 163 -1.76 23.81 26.41
N ASP A 164 -2.54 23.69 27.48
CA ASP A 164 -2.24 24.28 28.79
C ASP A 164 -1.10 23.55 29.53
N THR A 165 -0.86 22.26 29.21
CA THR A 165 0.29 21.50 29.69
C THR A 165 1.64 22.07 29.21
N GLU A 166 1.65 23.07 28.30
CA GLU A 166 2.83 23.90 28.02
C GLU A 166 3.40 24.62 29.25
N SER A 167 2.59 24.85 30.29
CA SER A 167 2.95 25.74 31.42
C SER A 167 3.28 25.03 32.73
N SER A 168 3.01 23.73 32.85
CA SER A 168 3.22 22.98 34.10
C SER A 168 3.69 21.55 33.83
N SER A 169 4.77 21.16 34.49
CA SER A 169 5.43 19.85 34.40
C SER A 169 4.65 18.69 35.03
N SER A 170 3.32 18.80 35.16
CA SER A 170 2.46 17.71 35.61
C SER A 170 1.98 16.93 34.39
N GLN A 171 2.62 15.81 34.10
CA GLN A 171 2.12 14.81 33.15
C GLN A 171 0.75 14.34 33.63
N GLN A 172 -0.32 14.70 32.91
CA GLN A 172 -1.62 14.07 33.10
C GLN A 172 -1.59 12.71 32.40
N GLU A 173 -1.60 11.63 33.19
CA GLU A 173 -1.65 10.24 32.74
C GLU A 173 -2.87 10.03 31.82
N GLY A 174 -2.65 9.52 30.59
CA GLY A 174 -3.72 9.33 29.61
C GLY A 174 -4.17 10.57 28.83
N GLY A 175 -3.35 11.63 28.80
CA GLY A 175 -3.53 12.80 27.94
C GLY A 175 -3.11 12.59 26.49
N LEU A 176 -3.30 13.61 25.63
CA LEU A 176 -2.95 13.54 24.20
C LEU A 176 -1.45 13.35 23.94
N HIS A 177 -0.58 13.69 24.89
CA HIS A 177 0.88 13.50 24.78
C HIS A 177 1.30 12.02 24.70
N GLU A 178 0.50 11.11 25.28
CA GLU A 178 0.75 9.66 25.26
C GLU A 178 -0.08 8.93 24.19
N ALA A 179 -0.84 9.67 23.38
CA ALA A 179 -1.69 9.08 22.36
C ALA A 179 -0.89 8.54 21.17
N ALA A 180 -1.32 7.39 20.65
CA ALA A 180 -0.74 6.81 19.44
C ALA A 180 -0.99 7.71 18.20
N PRO A 181 -0.12 7.67 17.18
CA PRO A 181 -0.28 8.46 15.96
C PRO A 181 -1.64 8.25 15.26
N GLU A 182 -2.18 7.04 15.29
CA GLU A 182 -3.48 6.69 14.71
C GLU A 182 -4.63 7.44 15.40
N VAL A 183 -4.54 7.60 16.73
CA VAL A 183 -5.53 8.35 17.51
C VAL A 183 -5.48 9.84 17.17
N LEU A 184 -4.26 10.41 17.10
CA LEU A 184 -4.06 11.79 16.67
C LEU A 184 -4.56 12.00 15.24
N HIS A 185 -4.31 11.06 14.34
CA HIS A 185 -4.77 11.11 12.96
C HIS A 185 -6.29 11.15 12.88
N LEU A 186 -7.00 10.31 13.66
CA LEU A 186 -8.46 10.32 13.71
C LEU A 186 -9.00 11.67 14.21
N ILE A 187 -8.45 12.19 15.30
CA ILE A 187 -8.87 13.47 15.87
C ILE A 187 -8.61 14.62 14.88
N LEU A 188 -7.42 14.67 14.30
CA LEU A 188 -7.04 15.72 13.34
C LEU A 188 -7.87 15.63 12.06
N THR A 189 -8.14 14.44 11.54
CA THR A 189 -8.97 14.29 10.34
C THR A 189 -10.37 14.86 10.57
N ASN A 190 -10.99 14.53 11.71
CA ASN A 190 -12.30 15.08 12.08
C ASN A 190 -12.25 16.58 12.36
N LEU A 191 -11.18 17.07 12.99
CA LEU A 191 -11.02 18.49 13.27
C LEU A 191 -10.82 19.29 11.99
N LEU A 192 -9.99 18.80 11.06
CA LEU A 192 -9.54 19.52 9.87
C LEU A 192 -10.56 19.49 8.73
N TYR A 193 -11.17 18.33 8.49
CA TYR A 193 -12.04 18.06 7.35
C TYR A 193 -13.51 17.78 7.73
N GLY A 194 -13.82 17.72 9.03
CA GLY A 194 -15.21 17.60 9.48
C GLY A 194 -16.04 18.86 9.18
N PRO A 195 -17.37 18.77 9.30
CA PRO A 195 -18.28 19.90 9.18
C PRO A 195 -17.83 21.09 10.07
N LYS A 196 -17.75 22.28 9.47
CA LYS A 196 -17.36 23.51 10.18
C LYS A 196 -18.30 23.74 11.36
N ASP A 197 -17.74 24.14 12.49
CA ASP A 197 -18.44 24.45 13.76
C ASP A 197 -19.15 23.28 14.47
N GLN A 198 -19.01 22.03 13.98
CA GLN A 198 -19.67 20.87 14.59
C GLN A 198 -19.28 20.67 16.07
N PHE A 199 -17.99 20.83 16.39
CA PHE A 199 -17.45 20.54 17.72
C PHE A 199 -17.22 21.79 18.58
N GLY A 200 -17.64 22.98 18.14
CA GLY A 200 -17.55 24.21 18.93
C GLY A 200 -16.12 24.69 19.21
N ILE A 201 -15.16 24.33 18.35
CA ILE A 201 -13.76 24.74 18.47
C ILE A 201 -13.52 25.98 17.60
N VAL A 202 -13.13 27.08 18.24
CA VAL A 202 -12.81 28.33 17.55
C VAL A 202 -11.52 28.18 16.74
N THR A 203 -11.44 28.85 15.59
CA THR A 203 -10.27 28.80 14.68
C THR A 203 -8.96 29.10 15.40
N GLU A 204 -8.95 30.06 16.33
CA GLU A 204 -7.74 30.39 17.10
C GLU A 204 -7.25 29.24 17.97
N THR A 205 -8.14 28.58 18.72
CA THR A 205 -7.79 27.39 19.53
C THR A 205 -7.26 26.27 18.65
N ARG A 206 -7.86 26.06 17.47
CA ARG A 206 -7.39 25.07 16.49
C ARG A 206 -5.99 25.39 15.98
N GLU A 207 -5.70 26.65 15.64
CA GLU A 207 -4.36 27.05 15.18
C GLU A 207 -3.31 26.89 16.29
N THR A 208 -3.64 27.25 17.54
CA THR A 208 -2.75 27.04 18.69
C THR A 208 -2.49 25.55 18.95
N PHE A 209 -3.53 24.71 18.83
CA PHE A 209 -3.38 23.26 18.92
C PHE A 209 -2.44 22.71 17.85
N LEU A 210 -2.62 23.11 16.59
CA LEU A 210 -1.76 22.68 15.49
C LEU A 210 -0.31 23.18 15.66
N LYS A 211 -0.09 24.38 16.19
CA LYS A 211 1.25 24.87 16.53
C LYS A 211 1.91 24.02 17.61
N SER A 212 1.17 23.66 18.65
CA SER A 212 1.64 22.79 19.75
C SER A 212 2.03 21.40 19.21
N LEU A 213 1.17 20.80 18.38
CA LEU A 213 1.48 19.51 17.74
C LEU A 213 2.69 19.58 16.79
N ARG A 214 2.88 20.66 16.02
CA ARG A 214 4.06 20.81 15.14
C ARG A 214 5.36 20.96 15.92
N ARG A 215 5.30 21.50 17.15
CA ARG A 215 6.44 21.57 18.05
C ARG A 215 6.80 20.20 18.60
N ASP A 216 5.79 19.44 19.05
CA ASP A 216 5.99 18.12 19.65
C ASP A 216 6.30 17.05 18.59
N PHE A 217 5.85 17.26 17.34
CA PHE A 217 6.18 16.47 16.17
C PHE A 217 6.86 17.32 15.09
N PRO A 218 8.17 17.63 15.25
CA PRO A 218 8.96 18.30 14.22
C PRO A 218 8.90 17.55 12.89
N ARG A 219 9.03 18.25 11.75
CA ARG A 219 8.87 17.64 10.41
C ARG A 219 9.79 16.45 10.15
N GLU A 220 10.95 16.39 10.79
CA GLU A 220 11.92 15.28 10.63
C GLU A 220 11.52 14.02 11.42
N LEU A 221 10.69 14.17 12.46
CA LEU A 221 10.32 13.11 13.40
C LEU A 221 8.81 12.82 13.43
N VAL A 222 8.02 13.55 12.61
CA VAL A 222 6.57 13.38 12.56
C VAL A 222 6.22 12.01 11.97
N PRO A 223 5.33 11.25 12.61
CA PRO A 223 4.80 10.02 12.03
C PRO A 223 4.21 10.27 10.64
N VAL A 224 4.44 9.35 9.70
CA VAL A 224 4.03 9.48 8.28
C VAL A 224 2.53 9.79 8.14
N VAL A 225 1.69 9.14 8.97
CA VAL A 225 0.23 9.34 8.97
C VAL A 225 -0.20 10.75 9.41
N LEU A 226 0.65 11.49 10.12
CA LEU A 226 0.36 12.84 10.61
C LEU A 226 0.95 13.94 9.72
N ALA A 227 1.97 13.62 8.92
CA ALA A 227 2.69 14.62 8.13
C ALA A 227 1.79 15.44 7.18
N PRO A 228 0.87 14.84 6.39
CA PRO A 228 -0.02 15.58 5.50
C PRO A 228 -0.99 16.51 6.25
N LEU A 229 -1.41 16.10 7.46
CA LEU A 229 -2.35 16.83 8.30
C LEU A 229 -1.69 18.04 8.97
N LEU A 230 -0.47 17.86 9.49
CA LEU A 230 0.25 18.92 10.20
C LEU A 230 0.95 19.89 9.24
N TYR A 231 1.41 19.41 8.08
CA TYR A 231 2.22 20.20 7.15
C TYR A 231 1.71 20.13 5.69
N PRO A 232 0.46 20.56 5.42
CA PRO A 232 -0.19 20.41 4.09
C PRO A 232 0.48 21.21 2.96
N ASN A 233 1.13 22.34 3.30
CA ASN A 233 1.71 23.28 2.31
C ASN A 233 3.21 23.06 2.08
N LYS A 234 3.77 21.97 2.59
CA LYS A 234 5.15 21.58 2.32
C LYS A 234 5.09 20.22 1.67
N PRO A 235 5.38 20.10 0.35
CA PRO A 235 5.51 18.78 -0.27
C PRO A 235 6.44 17.95 0.62
N ASP A 236 6.15 16.66 0.78
CA ASP A 236 7.15 15.74 1.29
C ASP A 236 8.49 16.06 0.65
N LEU A 237 9.53 16.10 1.49
CA LEU A 237 10.91 16.47 1.16
C LEU A 237 11.16 16.45 -0.34
N PRO A 238 11.61 17.58 -0.94
CA PRO A 238 11.67 17.71 -2.38
C PRO A 238 12.31 16.46 -2.95
N MET A 239 11.59 15.84 -3.88
CA MET A 239 12.08 14.73 -4.69
C MET A 239 13.47 14.99 -5.25
N ASP A 240 14.00 16.22 -5.23
CA ASP A 240 15.40 16.56 -5.50
C ASP A 240 16.45 15.68 -4.80
N LYS A 241 16.25 15.25 -3.55
CA LYS A 241 17.20 14.33 -2.89
C LYS A 241 16.98 12.86 -3.25
N VAL A 242 15.74 12.47 -3.55
CA VAL A 242 15.42 11.13 -4.04
C VAL A 242 15.78 11.00 -5.53
N ASN A 243 15.81 12.09 -6.30
CA ASN A 243 16.19 12.09 -7.71
C ASN A 243 17.70 11.97 -7.90
N GLN A 244 18.50 12.44 -6.94
CA GLN A 244 19.96 12.24 -6.98
C GLN A 244 20.35 10.79 -6.73
N ASP A 245 19.65 10.09 -5.82
CA ASP A 245 19.92 8.69 -5.50
C ASP A 245 19.09 7.69 -6.35
N ASN A 246 17.90 8.07 -6.83
CA ASN A 246 17.12 7.25 -7.77
C ASN A 246 17.63 7.36 -9.20
N SER A 247 18.18 8.49 -9.65
CA SER A 247 18.78 8.52 -11.00
C SER A 247 19.95 7.55 -11.16
N THR A 248 20.53 7.04 -10.08
CA THR A 248 21.45 5.89 -10.16
C THR A 248 20.72 4.55 -10.03
N MET A 249 19.72 4.42 -9.15
CA MET A 249 19.04 3.14 -8.91
C MET A 249 17.93 2.78 -9.92
N THR A 250 17.09 3.71 -10.38
CA THR A 250 16.10 3.50 -11.46
C THR A 250 16.76 3.42 -12.82
N ASN A 251 17.85 4.15 -13.07
CA ASN A 251 18.65 3.90 -14.27
C ASN A 251 19.21 2.49 -14.22
N THR A 252 19.80 2.02 -13.11
CA THR A 252 20.35 0.65 -13.03
C THR A 252 19.29 -0.46 -13.11
N MET A 253 18.06 -0.23 -12.61
CA MET A 253 16.96 -1.21 -12.69
C MET A 253 16.23 -1.23 -14.04
N LEU A 254 16.00 -0.07 -14.69
CA LEU A 254 15.44 -0.02 -16.05
C LEU A 254 16.45 -0.50 -17.10
N ASP A 255 17.73 -0.24 -16.85
CA ASP A 255 18.85 -0.61 -17.69
C ASP A 255 19.00 -2.13 -17.90
N GLY A 256 18.82 -2.93 -16.84
CA GLY A 256 18.80 -4.39 -16.93
C GLY A 256 17.44 -4.93 -17.38
N SER A 257 16.36 -4.35 -16.85
CA SER A 257 14.99 -4.84 -17.08
C SER A 257 14.51 -4.67 -18.52
N LEU A 258 14.95 -3.64 -19.26
CA LEU A 258 14.45 -3.40 -20.62
C LEU A 258 14.90 -4.50 -21.59
N ALA A 259 16.16 -4.93 -21.50
CA ALA A 259 16.68 -5.98 -22.35
C ALA A 259 15.96 -7.32 -22.11
N ASP A 260 15.65 -7.63 -20.84
CA ASP A 260 14.90 -8.83 -20.47
C ASP A 260 13.43 -8.76 -20.94
N LEU A 261 12.75 -7.63 -20.78
CA LEU A 261 11.37 -7.45 -21.24
C LEU A 261 11.26 -7.52 -22.76
N ILE A 262 12.21 -6.92 -23.50
CA ILE A 262 12.25 -7.06 -24.97
C ILE A 262 12.49 -8.52 -25.36
N MET A 263 13.38 -9.21 -24.63
CA MET A 263 13.63 -10.63 -24.84
C MET A 263 12.38 -11.48 -24.59
N GLU A 264 11.57 -11.19 -23.57
CA GLU A 264 10.30 -11.89 -23.30
C GLU A 264 9.24 -11.66 -24.39
N ILE A 265 9.20 -10.47 -25.01
CA ILE A 265 8.29 -10.19 -26.13
C ILE A 265 8.73 -10.94 -27.40
N GLY A 266 10.03 -11.17 -27.55
CA GLY A 266 10.64 -11.89 -28.65
C GLY A 266 10.68 -11.14 -29.98
N TYR A 267 11.03 -11.84 -31.06
CA TYR A 267 11.36 -11.22 -32.35
C TYR A 267 10.24 -10.35 -32.94
N GLY A 268 8.98 -10.60 -32.57
CA GLY A 268 7.83 -9.76 -32.92
C GLY A 268 7.93 -8.32 -32.41
N PHE A 269 8.79 -8.04 -31.43
CA PHE A 269 9.04 -6.67 -30.96
C PHE A 269 9.51 -5.72 -32.07
N CYS A 270 10.27 -6.25 -33.06
CA CYS A 270 10.77 -5.49 -34.21
C CYS A 270 10.06 -5.89 -35.52
N SER A 271 8.80 -6.32 -35.48
CA SER A 271 7.98 -6.66 -36.66
C SER A 271 7.73 -5.45 -37.55
N SER A 272 7.42 -4.30 -36.95
CA SER A 272 7.13 -3.03 -37.60
C SER A 272 7.61 -1.86 -36.74
N LEU A 273 7.85 -0.71 -37.38
CA LEU A 273 8.30 0.51 -36.71
C LEU A 273 7.25 1.05 -35.72
N GLU A 274 5.97 0.89 -36.04
CA GLU A 274 4.85 1.29 -35.19
C GLU A 274 4.72 0.39 -33.95
N GLU A 275 4.82 -0.93 -34.11
CA GLU A 275 4.80 -1.88 -32.99
C GLU A 275 6.00 -1.69 -32.06
N CYS A 276 7.21 -1.55 -32.63
CA CYS A 276 8.41 -1.29 -31.85
C CYS A 276 8.29 0.02 -31.06
N ARG A 277 7.74 1.08 -31.67
CA ARG A 277 7.53 2.38 -31.03
C ARG A 277 6.51 2.28 -29.89
N ASN A 278 5.35 1.68 -30.15
CA ASN A 278 4.28 1.55 -29.18
C ASN A 278 4.73 0.71 -27.98
N SER A 279 5.43 -0.40 -28.21
CA SER A 279 6.00 -1.22 -27.14
C SER A 279 7.05 -0.46 -26.33
N LEU A 280 7.97 0.26 -26.96
CA LEU A 280 8.96 1.08 -26.24
C LEU A 280 8.30 2.17 -25.38
N VAL A 281 7.29 2.86 -25.89
CA VAL A 281 6.55 3.88 -25.13
C VAL A 281 5.80 3.24 -23.96
N ASN A 282 5.12 2.11 -24.17
CA ASN A 282 4.40 1.39 -23.13
C ASN A 282 5.31 0.85 -22.03
N LEU A 283 6.55 0.49 -22.38
CA LEU A 283 7.59 0.06 -21.44
C LEU A 283 8.30 1.25 -20.74
N GLY A 284 7.84 2.48 -20.96
CA GLY A 284 8.41 3.68 -20.31
C GLY A 284 9.74 4.14 -20.90
N ALA A 285 10.11 3.71 -22.12
CA ALA A 285 11.39 4.02 -22.76
C ALA A 285 11.48 5.45 -23.33
N CYS A 286 10.73 6.41 -22.78
CA CYS A 286 10.77 7.81 -23.24
C CYS A 286 12.11 8.50 -22.93
N GLU A 287 12.95 7.90 -22.07
CA GLU A 287 14.27 8.40 -21.67
C GLU A 287 15.35 7.31 -21.81
N MET A 288 15.51 6.72 -23.01
CA MET A 288 16.56 5.71 -23.22
C MET A 288 17.97 6.28 -23.02
N SER A 289 18.72 5.68 -22.08
CA SER A 289 20.12 6.00 -21.80
C SER A 289 21.07 5.26 -22.77
N PRO A 290 22.30 5.75 -23.00
CA PRO A 290 23.30 5.01 -23.78
C PRO A 290 23.59 3.59 -23.24
N PRO A 291 23.71 3.37 -21.90
CA PRO A 291 23.82 2.03 -21.32
C PRO A 291 22.63 1.11 -21.61
N ALA A 292 21.39 1.62 -21.55
CA ALA A 292 20.20 0.82 -21.85
C ALA A 292 20.22 0.30 -23.30
N VAL A 293 20.56 1.19 -24.24
CA VAL A 293 20.63 0.83 -25.67
C VAL A 293 21.76 -0.17 -25.92
N ALA A 294 22.91 0.00 -25.26
CA ALA A 294 24.03 -0.95 -25.34
C ALA A 294 23.62 -2.34 -24.84
N ARG A 295 22.91 -2.44 -23.71
CA ARG A 295 22.42 -3.72 -23.19
C ARG A 295 21.38 -4.37 -24.09
N VAL A 296 20.44 -3.61 -24.65
CA VAL A 296 19.46 -4.15 -25.61
C VAL A 296 20.15 -4.65 -26.88
N LEU A 297 21.13 -3.91 -27.42
CA LEU A 297 21.92 -4.37 -28.56
C LEU A 297 22.72 -5.64 -28.22
N GLY A 298 23.37 -5.69 -27.06
CA GLY A 298 24.08 -6.86 -26.57
C GLY A 298 23.17 -8.07 -26.41
N MET A 299 21.97 -7.87 -25.88
CA MET A 299 20.92 -8.88 -25.80
C MET A 299 20.53 -9.39 -27.19
N MET A 300 20.19 -8.49 -28.13
CA MET A 300 19.79 -8.87 -29.49
C MET A 300 20.89 -9.65 -30.21
N VAL A 301 22.15 -9.29 -30.01
CA VAL A 301 23.31 -10.01 -30.56
C VAL A 301 23.42 -11.40 -29.95
N ARG A 302 23.27 -11.52 -28.63
CA ARG A 302 23.35 -12.78 -27.88
C ARG A 302 22.19 -13.74 -28.22
N THR A 303 21.02 -13.20 -28.52
CA THR A 303 19.77 -13.95 -28.79
C THR A 303 19.28 -13.81 -30.23
N HIS A 304 20.17 -13.48 -31.17
CA HIS A 304 19.84 -13.35 -32.59
C HIS A 304 19.27 -14.65 -33.20
N THR A 305 19.51 -15.78 -32.54
CA THR A 305 18.89 -17.09 -32.78
C THR A 305 18.54 -17.76 -31.46
N GLY A 306 17.64 -18.75 -31.48
CA GLY A 306 17.37 -19.63 -30.34
C GLY A 306 16.40 -19.08 -29.29
N LEU A 307 15.67 -18.00 -29.58
CA LEU A 307 14.46 -17.66 -28.83
C LEU A 307 13.35 -18.64 -29.26
N GLU A 308 13.00 -19.60 -28.42
CA GLU A 308 11.86 -20.50 -28.69
C GLU A 308 10.55 -19.71 -28.70
N GLU A 309 9.58 -20.19 -29.48
CA GLU A 309 8.26 -19.57 -29.72
C GLU A 309 7.44 -19.52 -28.42
N GLN A 310 7.73 -18.53 -27.57
CA GLN A 310 6.87 -18.19 -26.44
C GLN A 310 5.59 -17.59 -26.99
N VAL A 311 4.48 -18.27 -26.70
CA VAL A 311 3.11 -17.87 -27.04
C VAL A 311 2.94 -16.39 -26.72
N ALA A 312 2.80 -15.56 -27.76
CA ALA A 312 2.70 -14.12 -27.64
C ALA A 312 1.65 -13.72 -26.59
N LEU A 313 2.08 -13.05 -25.54
CA LEU A 313 1.24 -12.46 -24.49
C LEU A 313 0.27 -11.37 -25.02
N GLN A 314 0.29 -11.07 -26.33
CA GLN A 314 -0.58 -10.08 -26.98
C GLN A 314 -2.06 -10.48 -27.06
N ASN A 315 -2.44 -11.73 -26.78
CA ASN A 315 -3.85 -12.17 -26.86
C ASN A 315 -4.64 -12.10 -25.53
N ILE A 316 -4.10 -11.51 -24.45
CA ILE A 316 -4.78 -11.40 -23.14
C ILE A 316 -5.49 -10.04 -22.97
N GLN A 317 -6.17 -9.53 -24.01
CA GLN A 317 -6.98 -8.30 -23.89
C GLN A 317 -8.46 -8.47 -24.26
N THR A 318 -8.92 -9.68 -24.59
CA THR A 318 -10.36 -9.96 -24.78
C THR A 318 -10.81 -11.21 -24.00
N PRO A 319 -11.69 -11.07 -22.98
CA PRO A 319 -12.12 -12.21 -22.14
C PRO A 319 -13.00 -13.26 -22.84
N ALA A 320 -13.32 -13.10 -24.13
CA ALA A 320 -14.35 -13.88 -24.82
C ALA A 320 -13.83 -15.13 -25.55
N SER A 321 -12.51 -15.32 -25.67
CA SER A 321 -11.94 -16.39 -26.51
C SER A 321 -11.56 -17.67 -25.76
N PHE A 322 -11.76 -17.71 -24.43
CA PHE A 322 -11.30 -18.83 -23.59
C PHE A 322 -12.28 -20.03 -23.56
N TRP A 323 -13.54 -19.87 -24.00
CA TRP A 323 -14.55 -20.96 -23.91
C TRP A 323 -14.72 -21.79 -25.19
N SER A 324 -14.26 -21.36 -26.37
CA SER A 324 -14.60 -22.03 -27.65
C SER A 324 -13.74 -23.25 -28.03
N SER A 325 -12.95 -23.83 -27.13
CA SER A 325 -12.22 -25.09 -27.41
C SER A 325 -12.27 -26.07 -26.25
N ALA A 326 -13.48 -26.42 -25.83
CA ALA A 326 -13.76 -27.66 -25.12
C ALA A 326 -14.68 -28.53 -25.99
N GLY A 327 -14.10 -29.16 -27.01
CA GLY A 327 -14.81 -30.13 -27.84
C GLY A 327 -14.21 -30.25 -29.23
N ASP A 328 -13.24 -31.12 -29.41
CA ASP A 328 -13.40 -32.35 -30.21
C ASP A 328 -12.03 -33.02 -30.41
N SER A 329 -12.04 -34.34 -30.23
CA SER A 329 -10.87 -35.19 -30.34
C SER A 329 -10.74 -35.72 -31.77
N GLY A 330 -9.64 -35.34 -32.44
CA GLY A 330 -9.02 -36.15 -33.48
C GLY A 330 -9.10 -35.60 -34.91
N SER A 331 -7.97 -35.14 -35.41
CA SER A 331 -7.44 -35.61 -36.70
C SER A 331 -5.97 -35.21 -36.85
N LYS A 332 -5.14 -36.16 -37.26
CA LYS A 332 -3.83 -35.89 -37.86
C LYS A 332 -4.07 -35.21 -39.20
N ASP A 333 -3.53 -34.02 -39.42
CA ASP A 333 -3.06 -33.70 -40.76
C ASP A 333 -1.89 -32.72 -40.79
N LYS A 334 -1.04 -32.97 -41.79
CA LYS A 334 0.24 -32.31 -42.06
C LYS A 334 0.07 -30.84 -42.47
N GLY A 335 0.91 -29.99 -41.89
CA GLY A 335 1.67 -28.97 -42.60
C GLY A 335 0.91 -27.82 -43.25
N THR A 336 0.83 -26.70 -42.51
CA THR A 336 0.99 -25.34 -43.04
C THR A 336 1.61 -24.49 -41.93
N THR A 337 2.93 -24.36 -41.91
CA THR A 337 3.63 -23.33 -41.14
C THR A 337 3.23 -21.98 -41.71
N ASP A 338 2.51 -21.16 -40.93
CA ASP A 338 2.28 -19.75 -41.25
C ASP A 338 3.64 -19.05 -41.31
N ALA A 339 4.02 -18.64 -42.52
CA ALA A 339 5.36 -18.25 -42.92
C ALA A 339 5.72 -16.79 -42.58
N ASN A 340 5.30 -16.25 -41.44
CA ASN A 340 5.48 -14.82 -41.17
C ASN A 340 5.98 -14.45 -39.76
N HIS A 341 6.40 -15.41 -38.95
CA HIS A 341 7.05 -15.08 -37.67
C HIS A 341 8.54 -14.78 -37.89
N PRO A 342 9.04 -13.59 -37.49
CA PRO A 342 10.46 -13.26 -37.61
C PRO A 342 11.29 -14.22 -36.75
N THR A 343 12.39 -14.73 -37.31
CA THR A 343 13.29 -15.72 -36.66
C THR A 343 14.57 -15.09 -36.09
N SER A 344 14.70 -13.76 -36.19
CA SER A 344 15.82 -12.97 -35.69
C SER A 344 15.36 -11.52 -35.46
N TRP A 345 16.10 -10.76 -34.66
CA TRP A 345 15.84 -9.34 -34.39
C TRP A 345 16.05 -8.48 -35.65
N ASN A 346 15.10 -7.58 -35.93
CA ASN A 346 15.30 -6.51 -36.91
C ASN A 346 15.91 -5.28 -36.23
N VAL A 347 17.24 -5.27 -36.15
CA VAL A 347 18.01 -4.18 -35.51
C VAL A 347 17.82 -2.83 -36.20
N GLU A 348 17.48 -2.82 -37.50
CA GLU A 348 17.27 -1.57 -38.25
C GLU A 348 16.02 -0.85 -37.76
N ILE A 349 14.91 -1.60 -37.58
CA ILE A 349 13.67 -1.07 -37.01
C ILE A 349 13.94 -0.54 -35.61
N PHE A 350 14.62 -1.33 -34.76
CA PHE A 350 14.95 -0.90 -33.41
C PHE A 350 15.74 0.42 -33.39
N VAL A 351 16.86 0.49 -34.13
CA VAL A 351 17.70 1.69 -34.20
C VAL A 351 16.93 2.90 -34.74
N GLN A 352 16.10 2.69 -35.77
CA GLN A 352 15.27 3.75 -36.33
C GLN A 352 14.27 4.29 -35.30
N THR A 353 13.57 3.40 -34.59
CA THR A 353 12.63 3.79 -33.54
C THR A 353 13.32 4.53 -32.39
N VAL A 354 14.49 4.06 -31.94
CA VAL A 354 15.28 4.73 -30.90
C VAL A 354 15.66 6.15 -31.32
N LYS A 355 16.08 6.36 -32.57
CA LYS A 355 16.39 7.69 -33.10
C LYS A 355 15.17 8.62 -33.16
N GLU A 356 14.00 8.07 -33.46
CA GLU A 356 12.75 8.85 -33.51
C GLU A 356 12.24 9.24 -32.12
N LEU A 357 12.48 8.40 -31.11
CA LEU A 357 12.11 8.68 -29.72
C LEU A 357 13.14 9.55 -29.00
N VAL A 358 14.44 9.35 -29.26
CA VAL A 358 15.54 10.07 -28.61
C VAL A 358 16.52 10.62 -29.67
N PRO A 359 16.18 11.72 -30.37
CA PRO A 359 16.99 12.24 -31.49
C PRO A 359 18.41 12.68 -31.11
N ASN A 360 18.63 13.07 -29.85
CA ASN A 360 19.90 13.61 -29.35
C ASN A 360 20.76 12.56 -28.61
N LEU A 361 20.48 11.27 -28.80
CA LEU A 361 21.21 10.19 -28.12
C LEU A 361 22.68 10.12 -28.59
N PRO A 362 23.68 10.16 -27.69
CA PRO A 362 25.08 10.11 -28.07
C PRO A 362 25.52 8.68 -28.41
N TRP A 363 25.42 8.30 -29.69
CA TRP A 363 25.73 6.94 -30.17
C TRP A 363 27.19 6.50 -29.97
N LYS A 364 28.12 7.44 -29.81
CA LYS A 364 29.51 7.12 -29.44
C LYS A 364 29.59 6.50 -28.04
N ASP A 365 28.80 7.03 -27.11
CA ASP A 365 28.82 6.58 -25.72
C ASP A 365 28.24 5.16 -25.62
N ILE A 366 27.27 4.81 -26.48
CA ILE A 366 26.74 3.43 -26.58
C ILE A 366 27.84 2.42 -26.88
N ILE A 367 28.80 2.74 -27.76
CA ILE A 367 29.94 1.85 -28.05
C ILE A 367 30.81 1.67 -26.80
N LEU A 368 30.96 2.71 -25.99
CA LEU A 368 31.70 2.64 -24.73
C LEU A 368 30.95 1.84 -23.66
N GLU A 369 29.62 1.85 -23.70
CA GLU A 369 28.78 1.13 -22.74
C GLU A 369 28.55 -0.34 -23.11
N LEU A 370 29.00 -0.80 -24.29
CA LEU A 370 29.03 -2.25 -24.62
C LEU A 370 29.94 -3.04 -23.67
N ASP A 371 30.87 -2.36 -22.98
CA ASP A 371 31.79 -2.97 -22.01
C ASP A 371 31.09 -3.31 -20.69
N HIS A 372 30.26 -4.36 -20.74
CA HIS A 372 29.56 -4.95 -19.60
C HIS A 372 29.63 -6.48 -19.61
N THR A 373 29.42 -7.11 -18.46
CA THR A 373 29.61 -8.56 -18.23
C THR A 373 28.70 -9.48 -19.05
N GLU A 374 27.60 -8.95 -19.58
CA GLU A 374 26.59 -9.75 -20.32
C GLU A 374 26.72 -9.65 -21.84
N PHE A 375 27.61 -8.77 -22.33
CA PHE A 375 27.84 -8.58 -23.75
C PHE A 375 28.66 -9.76 -24.29
N VAL A 376 28.01 -10.64 -25.06
CA VAL A 376 28.62 -11.86 -25.60
C VAL A 376 28.24 -12.01 -27.06
N VAL A 377 29.25 -12.10 -27.94
CA VAL A 377 29.06 -12.34 -29.38
C VAL A 377 29.37 -13.80 -29.69
N LYS A 378 28.31 -14.60 -29.93
CA LYS A 378 28.43 -16.06 -30.09
C LYS A 378 29.00 -16.50 -31.44
N ASP A 379 28.73 -15.74 -32.50
CA ASP A 379 29.12 -16.09 -33.87
C ASP A 379 29.19 -14.86 -34.80
N ARG A 380 29.49 -15.12 -36.08
CA ARG A 380 29.59 -14.11 -37.14
C ARG A 380 28.26 -13.39 -37.41
N GLN A 381 27.11 -14.04 -37.20
CA GLN A 381 25.81 -13.43 -37.48
C GLN A 381 25.47 -12.40 -36.40
N GLY A 382 25.67 -12.74 -35.13
CA GLY A 382 25.58 -11.80 -34.03
C GLY A 382 26.52 -10.60 -34.21
N LEU A 383 27.77 -10.84 -34.64
CA LEU A 383 28.71 -9.74 -34.92
C LEU A 383 28.21 -8.82 -36.05
N THR A 384 27.64 -9.41 -37.11
CA THR A 384 27.10 -8.65 -38.24
C THR A 384 25.91 -7.79 -37.80
N LEU A 385 25.02 -8.34 -36.97
CA LEU A 385 23.88 -7.62 -36.40
C LEU A 385 24.33 -6.41 -35.57
N LEU A 386 25.35 -6.59 -34.72
CA LEU A 386 25.94 -5.52 -33.93
C LEU A 386 26.45 -4.38 -34.82
N PHE A 387 27.28 -4.70 -35.82
CA PHE A 387 27.86 -3.68 -36.70
C PHE A 387 26.80 -2.97 -37.54
N THR A 388 25.75 -3.66 -37.98
CA THR A 388 24.61 -3.04 -38.66
C THR A 388 23.94 -2.01 -37.73
N GLY A 389 23.63 -2.40 -36.48
CA GLY A 389 23.01 -1.50 -35.51
C GLY A 389 23.86 -0.27 -35.20
N LEU A 390 25.16 -0.47 -34.92
CA LEU A 390 26.08 0.63 -34.60
C LEU A 390 26.32 1.58 -35.79
N ARG A 391 26.45 1.04 -37.01
CA ARG A 391 26.61 1.87 -38.22
C ARG A 391 25.37 2.72 -38.46
N LEU A 392 24.18 2.12 -38.38
CA LEU A 392 22.93 2.84 -38.51
C LEU A 392 22.85 3.95 -37.46
N GLY A 393 23.13 3.64 -36.19
CA GLY A 393 23.16 4.62 -35.10
C GLY A 393 24.02 5.85 -35.38
N LEU A 394 25.26 5.64 -35.81
CA LEU A 394 26.25 6.69 -36.04
C LEU A 394 25.97 7.58 -37.27
N GLN A 395 25.15 7.15 -38.23
CA GLN A 395 24.83 7.92 -39.44
C GLN A 395 24.23 9.31 -39.16
N SER A 396 23.52 9.50 -38.04
CA SER A 396 22.90 10.79 -37.69
C SER A 396 23.87 11.87 -37.25
N HIS A 397 25.11 11.50 -36.88
CA HIS A 397 26.10 12.40 -36.26
C HIS A 397 27.26 12.79 -37.20
N GLY A 398 27.05 12.74 -38.52
CA GLY A 398 28.05 13.15 -39.50
C GLY A 398 29.17 12.14 -39.76
N PHE A 399 29.03 10.90 -39.29
CA PHE A 399 29.92 9.81 -39.67
C PHE A 399 29.57 9.31 -41.07
N HIS A 400 30.56 9.31 -41.97
CA HIS A 400 30.44 8.66 -43.26
C HIS A 400 30.29 7.15 -43.02
N SER A 401 29.39 6.50 -43.76
CA SER A 401 29.13 5.05 -43.63
C SER A 401 30.39 4.16 -43.79
N GLU A 402 31.48 4.72 -44.30
CA GLU A 402 32.78 4.08 -44.51
C GLU A 402 33.79 4.27 -43.37
N MET A 403 33.54 5.15 -42.39
CA MET A 403 34.44 5.40 -41.26
C MET A 403 33.78 5.00 -39.94
N PHE A 404 33.83 3.71 -39.62
CA PHE A 404 33.47 3.22 -38.29
C PHE A 404 34.56 3.63 -37.27
N PRO A 405 34.24 4.12 -36.07
CA PRO A 405 35.22 4.55 -35.08
C PRO A 405 35.88 3.34 -34.41
N VAL A 406 36.80 2.71 -35.13
CA VAL A 406 37.51 1.48 -34.73
C VAL A 406 38.19 1.64 -33.37
N ASP A 407 38.75 2.84 -33.10
CA ASP A 407 39.45 3.15 -31.85
C ASP A 407 38.58 3.02 -30.60
N LEU A 408 37.25 3.19 -30.73
CA LEU A 408 36.33 3.05 -29.59
C LEU A 408 36.06 1.58 -29.26
N LEU A 409 36.03 0.72 -30.28
CA LEU A 409 35.75 -0.71 -30.11
C LEU A 409 37.01 -1.52 -29.78
N TYR A 410 38.18 -1.13 -30.31
CA TYR A 410 39.46 -1.81 -30.08
C TYR A 410 40.24 -1.25 -28.88
N ARG A 411 39.58 -0.46 -28.02
CA ARG A 411 40.16 -0.03 -26.74
C ARG A 411 40.34 -1.22 -25.80
N HIS A 412 41.02 -1.00 -24.68
CA HIS A 412 41.07 -2.01 -23.61
C HIS A 412 39.72 -2.11 -22.91
N TRP A 413 39.13 -3.30 -22.90
CA TRP A 413 37.86 -3.58 -22.25
C TRP A 413 38.08 -4.02 -20.80
N LYS A 414 37.24 -3.56 -19.90
CA LYS A 414 37.27 -3.93 -18.48
C LYS A 414 36.71 -5.34 -18.26
N ASN A 415 35.76 -5.76 -19.08
CA ASN A 415 35.08 -7.07 -18.98
C ASN A 415 35.57 -8.05 -20.06
N ALA A 416 36.89 -8.19 -20.20
CA ALA A 416 37.52 -9.00 -21.25
C ALA A 416 37.16 -10.51 -21.21
N ASP A 417 36.63 -11.03 -20.11
CA ASP A 417 36.23 -12.44 -20.01
C ASP A 417 34.93 -12.74 -20.80
N GLY A 418 34.12 -11.72 -21.12
CA GLY A 418 32.87 -11.85 -21.88
C GLY A 418 32.97 -11.52 -23.38
N GLN A 419 34.11 -10.97 -23.83
CA GLN A 419 34.35 -10.37 -25.15
C GLN A 419 35.56 -10.98 -25.84
#